data_AF-A0A969LA88-F1
#
_entry.id   AF-A0A969LA88-F1
#
_cell.length_a   1.000
_cell.length_b   1.000
_cell.length_c   1.000
_cell.angle_alpha   90.00
_cell.angle_beta   90.00
_cell.angle_gamma   90.00
#
_symmetry.space_group_name_H-M   'P 1'
#
loop_
_entity.id
_entity.type
_entity.pdbx_description
1 polymer ?
#
loop_
_entity_poly.entity_id
_entity_poly.type
_entity_poly.pdbx_seq_one_letter_code
_entity_poly.pdbx_strand_id
1 'polypeptide(L)' 'MNNMKPELWKVQEVAARNAQARRVFRQHQLGAGRARLTHAAAATSASVDEMLAVVAYRSRTVARSTCLLRPMSCPASRPN' A
#
# COMPACT_ATOMS: atom_id res chain seq x y z
N MET A 1 -8.32 14.70 -6.59
CA MET A 1 -8.57 13.37 -5.99
C MET A 1 -9.42 13.59 -4.75
N ASN A 2 -10.57 12.93 -4.64
CA ASN A 2 -11.54 13.13 -3.54
C ASN A 2 -10.85 13.05 -2.17
N ASN A 3 -11.09 14.06 -1.32
CA ASN A 3 -10.72 14.14 0.10
C ASN A 3 -11.48 13.10 0.96
N MET A 4 -11.55 11.85 0.51
CA MET A 4 -12.04 10.76 1.36
C MET A 4 -10.93 10.44 2.35
N LYS A 5 -11.24 10.60 3.64
CA LYS A 5 -10.34 10.19 4.73
C LYS A 5 -9.88 8.75 4.50
N PRO A 6 -8.57 8.46 4.58
CA PRO A 6 -8.02 7.13 4.32
C PRO A 6 -8.62 6.06 5.24
N GLU A 7 -9.10 6.47 6.42
CA GLU A 7 -9.82 5.64 7.39
C GLU A 7 -11.09 4.97 6.82
N LEU A 8 -11.74 5.59 5.85
CA LEU A 8 -12.98 5.09 5.24
C LEU A 8 -12.73 4.15 4.07
N TRP A 9 -11.48 4.05 3.59
CA TRP A 9 -11.16 3.19 2.46
C TRP A 9 -11.31 1.73 2.85
N LYS A 10 -11.85 0.95 1.91
CA LYS A 10 -11.91 -0.51 2.07
C LYS A 10 -10.56 -1.11 1.72
N VAL A 11 -10.16 -2.13 2.47
CA VAL A 11 -8.94 -2.91 2.20
C VAL A 11 -8.90 -3.36 0.74
N GLN A 12 -10.05 -3.81 0.20
CA GLN A 12 -10.18 -4.24 -1.19
C GLN A 12 -9.93 -3.12 -2.22
N GLU A 13 -10.40 -1.88 -1.96
CA GLU A 13 -10.20 -0.74 -2.86
C GLU A 13 -8.71 -0.37 -2.95
N VAL A 14 -8.01 -0.38 -1.81
CA VAL A 14 -6.57 -0.13 -1.77
C VAL A 14 -5.78 -1.27 -2.42
N ALA A 15 -6.18 -2.52 -2.16
CA ALA A 15 -5.57 -3.71 -2.76
C ALA A 15 -5.86 -3.87 -4.27
N ALA A 16 -6.91 -3.24 -4.78
CA ALA A 16 -7.21 -3.18 -6.21
C ALA A 16 -6.31 -2.16 -6.91
N ARG A 17 -6.00 -1.03 -6.24
CA ARG A 17 -5.15 0.04 -6.79
C ARG A 17 -3.65 -0.26 -6.69
N ASN A 18 -3.22 -1.05 -5.71
CA ASN A 18 -1.81 -1.35 -5.49
C ASN A 18 -1.57 -2.84 -5.17
N ALA A 19 -0.81 -3.52 -6.04
CA ALA A 19 -0.46 -4.93 -5.86
C ALA A 19 0.37 -5.20 -4.59
N GLN A 20 1.18 -4.24 -4.14
CA GLN A 20 1.95 -4.34 -2.89
C GLN A 20 1.05 -4.21 -1.67
N ALA A 21 -0.01 -3.39 -1.73
CA ALA A 21 -1.01 -3.32 -0.67
C ALA A 21 -1.65 -4.70 -0.44
N ARG A 22 -2.02 -5.39 -1.52
CA ARG A 22 -2.54 -6.76 -1.44
C ARG A 22 -1.57 -7.74 -0.78
N ARG A 23 -0.26 -7.60 -1.00
CA ARG A 23 0.76 -8.44 -0.35
C ARG A 23 0.86 -8.13 1.14
N VAL A 24 0.91 -6.85 1.51
CA VAL A 24 0.97 -6.41 2.91
C VAL A 24 -0.26 -6.89 3.68
N PHE A 25 -1.46 -6.66 3.15
CA PHE A 25 -2.69 -7.11 3.81
C PHE A 25 -2.74 -8.64 3.99
N ARG A 26 -2.31 -9.42 3.00
CA ARG A 26 -2.20 -10.88 3.15
C ARG A 26 -1.20 -11.31 4.22
N GLN A 27 -0.05 -10.63 4.34
CA GLN A 27 0.94 -10.92 5.39
C GLN A 27 0.37 -10.71 6.80
N HIS A 28 -0.50 -9.71 6.96
CA HIS A 28 -1.20 -9.43 8.21
C HIS A 28 -2.49 -10.26 8.39
N GLN A 29 -2.71 -11.30 7.58
CA GLN A 29 -3.93 -12.12 7.59
C GLN A 29 -5.23 -11.31 7.43
N LEU A 30 -5.14 -10.10 6.88
CA LEU A 30 -6.28 -9.27 6.58
C LEU A 30 -6.93 -9.82 5.31
N GLY A 31 -8.00 -10.59 5.50
CA GLY A 31 -8.78 -11.17 4.42
C GLY A 31 -9.21 -10.10 3.42
N ALA A 32 -9.26 -10.46 2.14
CA ALA A 32 -9.70 -9.58 1.03
C ALA A 32 -11.21 -9.24 1.08
N GLY A 33 -11.77 -9.14 2.28
CA GLY A 33 -13.16 -8.80 2.52
C GLY A 33 -13.42 -7.30 2.38
N ARG A 34 -14.68 -6.93 2.64
CA ARG A 34 -15.16 -5.53 2.65
C ARG A 34 -14.76 -4.74 3.91
N ALA A 35 -13.80 -5.25 4.68
CA ALA A 35 -13.34 -4.63 5.91
C ALA A 35 -12.72 -3.25 5.61
N ARG A 36 -12.97 -2.31 6.51
CA ARG A 36 -12.36 -0.97 6.47
C ARG A 36 -10.91 -1.05 6.91
N LEU A 37 -10.07 -0.15 6.39
CA LEU A 37 -8.68 -0.04 6.82
C LEU A 37 -8.54 0.18 8.32
N THR A 38 -9.44 0.94 8.95
CA THR A 38 -9.40 1.15 10.42
C THR A 38 -9.54 -0.13 11.20
N HIS A 39 -10.44 -1.03 10.80
CA HIS A 39 -10.62 -2.32 11.44
C HIS A 39 -9.41 -3.23 11.22
N ALA A 40 -8.83 -3.18 10.02
CA ALA A 40 -7.61 -3.90 9.70
C ALA A 40 -6.40 -3.41 10.50
N ALA A 41 -6.27 -2.10 10.63
CA ALA A 41 -5.22 -1.42 11.38
C ALA A 41 -5.32 -1.78 12.87
N ALA A 42 -6.53 -1.71 13.44
CA ALA A 42 -6.83 -2.11 14.82
C ALA A 42 -6.45 -3.58 15.10
N ALA A 43 -6.71 -4.51 14.18
CA ALA A 43 -6.35 -5.91 14.33
C ALA A 43 -4.83 -6.16 14.34
N THR A 44 -4.06 -5.27 13.72
CA THR A 44 -2.60 -5.34 13.64
C THR A 44 -1.87 -4.47 14.66
N SER A 45 -2.59 -3.82 15.58
CA SER A 45 -2.04 -2.82 16.51
C SER A 45 -1.21 -1.73 15.81
N ALA A 46 -1.59 -1.40 14.57
CA ALA A 46 -0.94 -0.38 13.75
C ALA A 46 -1.95 0.70 13.39
N SER A 47 -1.47 1.90 13.09
CA SER A 47 -2.30 2.96 12.52
C SER A 47 -2.53 2.76 11.02
N VAL A 48 -3.62 3.34 10.50
CA VAL A 48 -3.90 3.33 9.04
C VAL A 48 -2.75 3.98 8.27
N ASP A 49 -2.16 5.05 8.81
CA ASP A 49 -1.04 5.75 8.19
C ASP A 49 0.24 4.89 8.16
N GLU A 50 0.55 4.16 9.23
CA GLU A 50 1.68 3.22 9.23
C GLU A 50 1.50 2.12 8.18
N MET A 51 0.29 1.56 8.06
CA MET A 51 0.01 0.56 7.03
C MET A 51 0.22 1.13 5.62
N LEU A 52 -0.30 2.34 5.36
CA LEU A 52 -0.12 3.02 4.07
C LEU A 52 1.35 3.38 3.82
N ALA A 53 2.09 3.75 4.86
CA ALA A 53 3.52 4.03 4.79
C ALA A 53 4.31 2.77 4.41
N VAL A 54 4.00 1.61 5.00
CA VAL A 54 4.62 0.31 4.64
C VAL A 54 4.33 -0.06 3.19
N VAL A 55 3.08 0.15 2.73
CA VAL A 55 2.69 -0.09 1.34
C VAL A 55 3.45 0.83 0.39
N ALA A 56 3.54 2.12 0.69
CA ALA A 56 4.27 3.10 -0.11
C ALA A 56 5.77 2.78 -0.14
N TYR A 57 6.35 2.41 1.00
CA TYR A 57 7.74 2.01 1.11
C TYR A 57 8.03 0.79 0.25
N ARG A 58 7.25 -0.29 0.38
CA ARG A 58 7.42 -1.49 -0.47
C ARG A 58 7.22 -1.21 -1.94
N SER A 59 6.28 -0.34 -2.29
CA SER A 59 6.06 0.07 -3.68
C SER A 59 7.31 0.77 -4.25
N ARG A 60 7.92 1.68 -3.48
CA ARG A 60 9.19 2.34 -3.85
C ARG A 60 10.34 1.35 -3.93
N THR A 61 10.46 0.44 -2.97
CA THR A 61 11.53 -0.58 -2.97
C THR A 61 11.41 -1.49 -4.18
N VAL A 62 10.20 -1.99 -4.49
CA VAL A 62 9.98 -2.81 -5.69
C VAL A 62 10.28 -2.00 -6.95
N ALA A 63 9.77 -0.77 -7.07
CA ALA A 63 10.06 0.11 -8.21
C ALA A 63 11.57 0.33 -8.39
N ARG A 64 12.31 0.57 -7.30
CA ARG A 64 13.77 0.74 -7.29
C ARG A 64 14.49 -0.55 -7.65
N SER A 65 14.07 -1.70 -7.13
CA SER A 65 14.65 -3.01 -7.50
C SER A 65 14.36 -3.35 -8.96
N THR A 66 13.15 -3.14 -9.46
CA THR A 66 12.84 -3.32 -10.89
C THR A 66 13.61 -2.34 -11.76
N CYS A 67 13.87 -1.14 -11.27
CA CYS A 67 14.71 -0.15 -11.95
C CYS A 67 16.18 -0.61 -12.03
N LEU A 68 16.75 -1.14 -10.94
CA LEU A 68 18.10 -1.70 -10.94
C LEU A 68 18.24 -2.93 -11.85
N LEU A 69 17.17 -3.73 -11.98
CA LEU A 69 17.15 -4.92 -12.84
C LEU A 69 16.75 -4.60 -14.30
N ARG A 70 16.08 -3.47 -14.55
CA ARG A 70 15.65 -2.99 -15.88
C ARG A 70 15.91 -1.47 -15.97
N PRO A 71 17.18 -1.08 -16.24
CA PRO A 71 17.61 0.33 -16.17
C PRO A 71 16.86 1.27 -17.13
N MET A 72 16.26 0.74 -18.20
CA MET A 72 15.54 1.53 -19.21
C MET A 72 14.10 1.92 -18.82
N SER A 73 13.59 1.52 -17.65
CA SER A 73 12.18 1.76 -17.25
C SER A 73 12.01 2.50 -15.93
N CYS A 74 13.09 3.03 -15.37
CA CYS A 74 13.04 3.83 -14.16
C CYS A 74 12.33 5.15 -14.46
N PRO A 75 11.21 5.50 -13.80
CA PRO A 75 10.76 6.87 -13.81
C PRO A 75 11.87 7.68 -13.14
N ALA A 76 12.53 8.55 -13.91
CA ALA A 76 13.57 9.42 -13.39
C ALA A 76 13.04 10.09 -12.13
N SER A 77 13.61 9.73 -10.98
CA SER A 77 13.30 10.32 -9.69
C SER A 77 13.50 11.82 -9.84
N ARG A 78 12.42 12.58 -10.02
CA ARG A 78 12.45 14.03 -9.81
C ARG A 78 12.47 14.23 -8.30
N PRO A 79 13.58 14.68 -7.71
CA PRO A 79 13.49 15.27 -6.37
C PRO A 79 12.66 16.54 -6.49
N ASN A 80 11.69 16.69 -5.58
CA ASN A 80 11.02 17.96 -5.34
C ASN A 80 11.77 18.65 -4.20
#